data_AF-A0A968UGK7-F1
#
_entry.id   AF-A0A968UGK7-F1
#
_cell.length_a   1.000
_cell.length_b   1.000
_cell.length_c   1.000
_cell.angle_alpha   90.00
_cell.angle_beta   90.00
_cell.angle_gamma   90.00
#
_symmetry.space_group_name_H-M   'P 1'
#
loop_
_entity.id
_entity.type
_entity.pdbx_description
1 polymer ?
#
loop_
_entity_poly.entity_id
_entity_poly.type
_entity_poly.pdbx_seq_one_letter_code
_entity_poly.pdbx_strand_id
1 'polypeptide(L)'
;MTDRNNHRVQVFDADGKFITNWQSYGSEPGRFDRPEAVTADSEGNIYVVDKNNNRIQKFGADGNYITAWNGENTDERTLKNALRN
;
A
#
# COMPACT_ATOMS: atom_id res chain seq x y z
N MET A 1 -7.54 12.96 -25.28
CA MET A 1 -6.36 13.26 -24.44
C MET A 1 -6.40 12.26 -23.31
N THR A 2 -5.49 11.29 -23.26
CA THR A 2 -5.56 10.14 -22.32
C THR A 2 -4.82 10.47 -21.03
N ASP A 3 -5.52 10.46 -19.90
CA ASP A 3 -4.94 10.56 -18.56
C ASP A 3 -4.31 9.20 -18.18
N ARG A 4 -3.09 8.95 -18.67
CA ARG A 4 -2.35 7.69 -18.44
C ARG A 4 -1.49 7.72 -17.18
N ASN A 5 -1.55 8.78 -16.37
CA ASN A 5 -0.60 9.03 -15.27
C ASN A 5 -1.23 9.20 -13.88
N ASN A 6 -2.51 8.87 -13.69
CA ASN A 6 -3.03 8.74 -12.33
C ASN A 6 -2.53 7.41 -11.73
N HIS A 7 -1.25 7.35 -11.33
CA HIS A 7 -0.66 6.24 -10.59
C HIS A 7 -1.25 6.07 -9.17
N ARG A 8 -2.47 6.53 -8.94
CA ARG A 8 -3.11 6.75 -7.65
C ARG A 8 -3.66 5.45 -7.08
N VAL A 9 -3.21 5.09 -5.89
CA VAL A 9 -3.88 4.08 -5.08
C VAL A 9 -4.97 4.79 -4.27
N GLN A 10 -6.20 4.28 -4.32
CA GLN A 10 -7.34 4.79 -3.57
C GLN A 10 -7.74 3.77 -2.52
N VAL A 11 -7.91 4.25 -1.30
CA VAL A 11 -8.35 3.44 -0.17
C VAL A 11 -9.81 3.79 0.10
N PHE A 12 -10.64 2.75 0.21
CA PHE A 12 -12.04 2.85 0.60
C PHE A 12 -12.24 2.04 1.89
N ASP A 13 -13.18 2.45 2.74
CA ASP A 13 -13.63 1.62 3.86
C ASP A 13 -14.49 0.44 3.36
N ALA A 14 -14.90 -0.43 4.29
CA ALA A 14 -15.73 -1.59 3.96
C ALA A 14 -17.10 -1.23 3.36
N ASP A 15 -17.58 -0.01 3.58
CA ASP A 15 -18.83 0.53 3.02
C ASP A 15 -18.60 1.21 1.66
N GLY A 16 -17.37 1.19 1.14
CA GLY A 16 -17.00 1.81 -0.13
C GLY A 16 -16.84 3.32 -0.05
N LYS A 17 -16.78 3.90 1.15
CA LYS A 17 -16.51 5.33 1.35
C LYS A 17 -15.03 5.59 1.13
N PHE A 18 -14.73 6.62 0.36
CA PHE A 18 -13.36 7.07 0.14
C PHE A 18 -12.70 7.49 1.46
N ILE A 19 -11.59 6.83 1.82
CA ILE A 19 -10.77 7.18 2.98
C ILE A 19 -9.67 8.15 2.54
N THR A 20 -8.82 7.71 1.62
CA THR A 20 -7.67 8.51 1.18
C THR A 20 -7.20 8.12 -0.21
N ASN A 21 -6.36 8.96 -0.81
CA ASN A 21 -5.60 8.62 -1.99
C ASN A 21 -4.12 8.86 -1.74
N TRP A 22 -3.30 7.92 -2.20
CA TRP A 22 -1.87 8.11 -2.21
C TRP A 22 -1.44 8.61 -3.60
N GLN A 23 -1.07 9.90 -3.65
CA GLN A 23 -0.42 10.49 -4.83
C GLN A 23 0.94 9.81 -5.07
N SER A 24 1.29 9.69 -6.33
CA SER A 24 1.94 8.49 -6.83
C SER A 24 3.15 8.76 -7.70
N TYR A 25 4.10 7.83 -7.65
CA TYR A 25 5.52 7.93 -7.98
C TYR A 25 6.38 8.61 -6.89
N GLY A 26 7.37 7.86 -6.40
CA GLY A 26 8.37 8.33 -5.45
C GLY A 26 8.82 7.24 -4.48
N SER A 27 9.98 7.45 -3.88
CA SER A 27 10.59 6.58 -2.87
C SER A 27 10.36 7.06 -1.43
N GLU A 28 9.68 8.18 -1.23
CA GLU A 28 9.36 8.71 0.10
C GLU A 28 8.25 7.90 0.79
N PRO A 29 8.16 7.92 2.13
CA PRO A 29 7.02 7.34 2.86
C PRO A 29 5.67 7.83 2.32
N GLY A 30 4.75 6.89 2.06
CA GLY A 30 3.44 7.19 1.46
C GLY A 30 3.46 7.47 -0.04
N ARG A 31 4.60 7.30 -0.71
CA ARG A 31 4.74 7.27 -2.18
C ARG A 31 5.02 5.84 -2.65
N PHE A 32 4.66 5.53 -3.88
CA PHE A 32 4.83 4.19 -4.45
C PHE A 32 5.47 4.27 -5.83
N ASP A 33 6.30 3.29 -6.15
CA ASP A 33 6.81 3.00 -7.48
C ASP A 33 6.44 1.56 -7.86
N ARG A 34 5.44 1.46 -8.76
CA ARG A 34 4.83 0.19 -9.21
C ARG A 34 4.38 -0.70 -8.04
N PRO A 35 3.34 -0.29 -7.29
CA PRO A 35 2.78 -1.16 -6.27
C PRO A 35 2.14 -2.39 -6.91
N GLU A 36 2.40 -3.59 -6.38
CA GLU A 36 1.90 -4.85 -6.94
C GLU A 36 0.71 -5.44 -6.19
N ALA A 37 0.65 -5.21 -4.87
CA ALA A 37 -0.37 -5.79 -4.03
C ALA A 37 -0.74 -4.86 -2.87
N VAL A 38 -1.98 -4.98 -2.43
CA VAL A 38 -2.53 -4.31 -1.25
C VAL A 38 -3.39 -5.29 -0.47
N THR A 39 -3.30 -5.24 0.85
CA THR A 39 -4.11 -6.07 1.76
C THR A 39 -4.29 -5.35 3.10
N ALA A 40 -5.30 -5.74 3.87
CA ALA A 40 -5.53 -5.21 5.21
C ALA A 40 -5.54 -6.34 6.26
N ASP A 41 -5.16 -6.03 7.51
CA ASP A 41 -5.40 -6.92 8.66
C ASP A 41 -6.79 -6.69 9.28
N SER A 42 -7.14 -7.51 10.28
CA SER A 42 -8.38 -7.41 11.05
C SER A 42 -8.50 -6.13 11.87
N GLU A 43 -7.39 -5.44 12.13
CA GLU A 43 -7.38 -4.13 12.81
C GLU A 43 -7.58 -2.97 11.82
N GLY A 44 -7.67 -3.27 10.52
CA GLY A 44 -7.84 -2.29 9.45
C GLY A 44 -6.53 -1.63 9.02
N ASN A 45 -5.36 -2.09 9.48
CA ASN A 45 -4.10 -1.59 8.94
C ASN A 45 -3.91 -2.09 7.52
N ILE A 46 -3.39 -1.23 6.65
CA ILE A 46 -3.22 -1.50 5.23
C ILE A 46 -1.75 -1.72 4.92
N TYR A 47 -1.45 -2.75 4.13
CA TYR A 47 -0.10 -3.11 3.71
C TYR A 47 -0.03 -3.06 2.20
N VAL A 48 0.98 -2.37 1.67
CA VAL A 48 1.18 -2.20 0.23
C VAL A 48 2.57 -2.70 -0.14
N VAL A 49 2.64 -3.60 -1.12
CA VAL A 49 3.91 -4.00 -1.76
C VAL A 49 4.30 -2.93 -2.77
N ASP A 50 5.41 -2.26 -2.52
CA ASP A 50 6.00 -1.23 -3.35
C ASP A 50 7.24 -1.78 -4.07
N LYS A 51 7.00 -2.45 -5.20
CA LYS A 51 7.96 -3.38 -5.78
C LYS A 51 9.22 -2.72 -6.31
N ASN A 52 9.12 -1.60 -7.02
CA ASN A 52 10.33 -0.98 -7.56
C ASN A 52 11.18 -0.34 -6.46
N ASN A 53 10.55 0.05 -5.35
CA ASN A 53 11.24 0.48 -4.15
C ASN A 53 11.70 -0.69 -3.26
N ASN A 54 11.43 -1.96 -3.64
CA ASN A 54 11.75 -3.17 -2.89
C ASN A 54 11.36 -3.10 -1.40
N ARG A 55 10.15 -2.60 -1.14
CA ARG A 55 9.64 -2.38 0.21
C ARG A 55 8.18 -2.74 0.37
N ILE A 56 7.79 -3.02 1.60
CA ILE A 56 6.38 -3.03 2.03
C ILE A 56 6.15 -1.81 2.89
N GLN A 57 5.07 -1.08 2.66
CA GLN A 57 4.63 0.02 3.52
C GLN A 57 3.36 -0.36 4.27
N LYS A 58 3.31 -0.07 5.57
CA LYS A 58 2.13 -0.20 6.43
C LYS A 58 1.51 1.17 6.69
N PHE A 59 0.20 1.22 6.59
CA PHE A 59 -0.64 2.37 6.88
C PHE A 59 -1.68 2.00 7.93
N GLY A 60 -2.13 2.98 8.70
CA GLY A 60 -3.28 2.83 9.59
C GLY A 60 -4.57 2.73 8.79
N ALA A 61 -5.66 2.37 9.48
CA ALA A 61 -7.01 2.36 8.91
C ALA A 61 -7.47 3.74 8.42
N ASP A 62 -6.87 4.81 8.95
CA ASP A 62 -7.05 6.20 8.51
C ASP A 62 -6.22 6.56 7.26
N GLY A 63 -5.40 5.63 6.76
CA GLY A 63 -4.53 5.82 5.61
C GLY A 63 -3.23 6.56 5.91
N ASN A 64 -2.93 6.83 7.18
CA ASN A 64 -1.66 7.47 7.59
C ASN A 64 -0.51 6.47 7.56
N TYR A 65 0.65 6.91 7.07
CA TYR A 65 1.86 6.09 7.06
C TYR A 65 2.29 5.74 8.49
N ILE A 66 2.52 4.46 8.74
CA ILE A 66 3.04 3.97 10.03
C ILE A 66 4.53 3.64 9.89
N THR A 67 4.87 2.76 8.95
CA THR A 67 6.24 2.26 8.79
C THR A 67 6.44 1.58 7.44
N ALA A 68 7.70 1.23 7.14
CA ALA A 68 8.08 0.46 5.97
C ALA A 68 9.19 -0.53 6.29
N TRP A 69 9.21 -1.64 5.55
CA TRP A 69 10.26 -2.64 5.61
C TRP A 69 10.86 -2.81 4.21
N ASN A 70 12.16 -2.60 4.11
CA ASN A 70 12.94 -2.84 2.89
C ASN A 70 13.54 -4.25 2.95
N GLY A 71 13.51 -5.01 1.85
CA GLY A 71 14.18 -6.32 1.81
C GLY A 71 13.71 -7.27 0.72
N GLU A 72 14.47 -8.36 0.54
CA GLU A 72 14.26 -9.38 -0.51
C GLU A 72 12.94 -10.17 -0.38
N ASN A 73 12.29 -10.14 0.79
CA ASN A 73 11.03 -10.83 1.08
C ASN A 73 9.84 -9.87 1.17
N THR A 74 9.73 -8.93 0.22
CA THR A 74 8.67 -7.93 0.19
C THR A 74 7.55 -8.27 -0.81
N ASP A 75 7.29 -9.57 -1.03
CA ASP A 75 6.28 -10.04 -1.98
C ASP A 75 4.89 -10.25 -1.34
N GLU A 76 3.86 -10.33 -2.19
CA GLU A 76 2.46 -10.53 -1.77
C GLU A 76 2.28 -11.81 -0.94
N ARG A 77 3.06 -12.86 -1.24
CA ARG A 77 3.00 -14.14 -0.53
C ARG A 77 3.43 -13.97 0.93
N THR A 78 4.47 -13.19 1.17
CA THR A 78 4.95 -12.88 2.52
C THR A 78 3.92 -12.07 3.29
N LEU A 79 3.30 -11.06 2.66
CA LEU A 79 2.20 -10.30 3.27
C LEU A 79 1.03 -11.18 3.68
N LYS A 80 0.54 -12.02 2.77
CA LYS A 80 -0.61 -12.90 3.04
C LYS A 80 -0.35 -13.90 4.17
N ASN A 81 0.90 -14.35 4.32
CA ASN A 81 1.28 -15.22 5.43
C ASN A 81 1.38 -14.46 6.75
N ALA A 82 1.88 -13.22 6.74
CA ALA A 82 2.02 -12.41 7.96
C ALA A 82 0.66 -12.00 8.57
N LEU A 83 -0.37 -11.83 7.74
CA LEU A 83 -1.70 -11.36 8.16
C LEU A 83 -2.67 -12.49 8.56
N ARG A 84 -2.25 -13.75 8.45
CA ARG A 84 -3.08 -14.93 8.75
C ARG A 84 -2.92 -15.48 10.18
N ASN A 85 -2.12 -14.84 11.02
CA ASN A 85 -1.91 -15.25 12.42
C ASN A 85 -2.93 -14.60 13.36
#